data_AF-A0AAV4A7U5-F1
#
_entry.id   AF-A0AAV4A7U5-F1
#
_cell.length_a   1.000
_cell.length_b   1.000
_cell.length_c   1.000
_cell.angle_alpha   90.00
_cell.angle_beta   90.00
_cell.angle_gamma   90.00
#
_symmetry.space_group_name_H-M   'P 1'
#
loop_
_entity.id
_entity.type
_entity.pdbx_description
1 polymer ?
#
loop_
_entity_poly.entity_id
_entity_poly.type
_entity_poly.pdbx_seq_one_letter_code
_entity_poly.pdbx_strand_id
1 'polypeptide(L)'
;MNSLTFLVECCLLSGANSFTFLGKYREFHTMYDNGDLEGASSLLLSLISSRLAPKTFWMTLLEDALPLLNLPKVVLNVQQTYAIMHCLDELQRDGTSNGKTLSDAEMEKAKLLRVALTKNLSRAIIEGGSIRVGS
;
A
#
# COMPACT_ATOMS: atom_id res chain seq x y z
N MET A 1 8.47 13.59 -5.79
CA MET A 1 7.94 13.20 -7.12
C MET A 1 6.47 12.93 -6.93
N ASN A 2 5.61 13.70 -7.59
CA ASN A 2 4.17 13.63 -7.37
C ASN A 2 3.66 12.29 -7.93
N SER A 3 2.95 11.50 -7.12
CA SER A 3 2.37 10.20 -7.52
C SER A 3 1.60 10.29 -8.86
N LEU A 4 1.01 11.46 -9.12
CA LEU A 4 0.37 11.87 -10.39
C LEU A 4 1.26 11.84 -11.63
N THR A 5 2.54 12.19 -11.53
CA THR A 5 3.45 12.20 -12.70
C THR A 5 3.82 10.78 -13.12
N PHE A 6 3.94 9.85 -12.18
CA PHE A 6 4.25 8.44 -12.44
C PHE A 6 3.04 7.67 -13.00
N LEU A 7 1.82 8.05 -12.60
CA LEU A 7 0.58 7.50 -13.14
C LEU A 7 0.41 7.79 -14.64
N VAL A 8 0.77 9.00 -15.07
CA VAL A 8 0.69 9.40 -16.49
C VAL A 8 1.68 8.60 -17.33
N GLU A 9 2.90 8.35 -16.84
CA GLU A 9 3.88 7.48 -17.51
C GLU A 9 3.43 6.01 -17.57
N CYS A 10 2.82 5.48 -16.50
CA CYS A 10 2.31 4.10 -16.52
C CYS A 10 1.10 3.89 -17.44
N CYS A 11 0.23 4.90 -17.60
CA CYS A 11 -0.90 4.85 -18.55
C CYS A 11 -0.46 4.66 -20.00
N LEU A 12 0.72 5.18 -20.37
CA LEU A 12 1.24 5.07 -21.73
C LEU A 12 1.82 3.67 -22.03
N LEU A 13 2.08 2.85 -21.02
CA LEU A 13 2.86 1.61 -21.15
C LEU A 13 2.06 0.30 -20.98
N SER A 14 0.77 0.30 -20.61
CA SER A 14 0.08 -0.97 -20.32
C SER A 14 -1.41 -1.02 -20.71
N GLY A 15 -1.83 -2.13 -21.33
CA GLY A 15 -3.16 -2.35 -21.93
C GLY A 15 -4.35 -2.45 -20.95
N ALA A 16 -5.50 -2.95 -21.42
CA ALA A 16 -6.84 -2.80 -20.82
C ALA A 16 -7.00 -2.97 -19.28
N ASN A 17 -6.21 -3.82 -18.62
CA ASN A 17 -6.26 -4.00 -17.16
C ASN A 17 -5.75 -2.77 -16.37
N SER A 18 -4.90 -1.94 -16.99
CA SER A 18 -4.39 -0.70 -16.42
C SER A 18 -5.49 0.35 -16.24
N PHE A 19 -6.51 0.36 -17.10
CA PHE A 19 -7.60 1.33 -17.05
C PHE A 19 -8.53 1.09 -15.85
N THR A 20 -8.84 -0.19 -15.56
CA THR A 20 -9.59 -0.58 -14.37
C THR A 20 -8.82 -0.25 -13.10
N PHE A 21 -7.52 -0.56 -13.08
CA PHE A 21 -6.62 -0.18 -12.00
C PHE A 21 -6.61 1.34 -11.77
N LEU A 22 -6.48 2.12 -12.84
CA LEU A 22 -6.40 3.58 -12.76
C LEU A 22 -7.70 4.22 -12.28
N GLY A 23 -8.85 3.71 -12.75
CA GLY A 23 -10.16 4.16 -12.28
C GLY A 23 -10.30 3.95 -10.78
N LYS A 24 -9.89 2.78 -10.29
CA LYS A 24 -9.87 2.46 -8.86
C LYS A 24 -8.85 3.32 -8.10
N TYR A 25 -7.65 3.51 -8.62
CA TYR A 25 -6.64 4.35 -7.98
C TYR A 25 -7.07 5.83 -7.89
N ARG A 26 -7.79 6.34 -8.89
CA ARG A 26 -8.39 7.68 -8.82
C ARG A 26 -9.51 7.76 -7.78
N GLU A 27 -10.33 6.71 -7.69
CA GLU A 27 -11.38 6.58 -6.67
C GLU A 27 -10.77 6.59 -5.26
N PHE A 28 -9.62 5.93 -5.07
CA PHE A 28 -8.83 5.99 -3.84
C PHE A 28 -8.46 7.43 -3.44
N HIS A 29 -7.87 8.21 -4.35
CA HIS A 29 -7.53 9.62 -4.07
C HIS A 29 -8.77 10.47 -3.79
N THR A 30 -9.87 10.21 -4.51
CA THR A 30 -11.13 10.91 -4.27
C THR A 30 -11.68 10.61 -2.88
N MET A 31 -11.63 9.36 -2.42
CA MET A 31 -12.03 8.97 -1.06
C MET A 31 -11.09 9.57 -0.01
N TYR A 32 -9.78 9.58 -0.27
CA TYR A 32 -8.78 10.18 0.59
C TYR A 32 -9.02 11.69 0.77
N ASP A 33 -9.27 12.42 -0.32
CA ASP A 33 -9.57 13.86 -0.31
C ASP A 33 -10.91 14.17 0.38
N ASN A 34 -11.88 13.27 0.26
CA ASN A 34 -13.18 13.37 0.93
C ASN A 34 -13.12 12.97 2.43
N GLY A 35 -11.97 12.53 2.93
CA GLY A 35 -11.78 12.10 4.32
C GLY A 35 -12.28 10.69 4.64
N ASP A 36 -12.72 9.91 3.63
CA ASP A 36 -13.07 8.50 3.78
C ASP A 36 -11.82 7.63 3.73
N LEU A 37 -11.08 7.65 4.84
CA LEU A 37 -9.81 6.94 4.97
C LEU A 37 -9.98 5.41 5.00
N GLU A 38 -11.10 4.92 5.55
CA GLU A 38 -11.39 3.48 5.65
C GLU A 38 -11.78 2.90 4.28
N GLY A 39 -12.59 3.62 3.51
CA GLY A 39 -12.89 3.26 2.11
C GLY A 39 -11.62 3.30 1.26
N ALA A 40 -10.82 4.36 1.40
CA ALA A 40 -9.55 4.51 0.70
C ALA A 40 -8.58 3.34 1.03
N SER A 41 -8.40 3.00 2.30
CA SER A 41 -7.46 1.93 2.70
C SER A 41 -7.91 0.56 2.19
N SER A 42 -9.22 0.28 2.23
CA SER A 42 -9.81 -0.96 1.70
C SER A 42 -9.61 -1.07 0.18
N LEU A 43 -9.82 0.03 -0.54
CA LEU A 43 -9.68 0.07 -1.99
C LEU A 43 -8.21 -0.05 -2.41
N LEU A 44 -7.29 0.60 -1.70
CA LEU A 44 -5.84 0.44 -1.89
C LEU A 44 -5.41 -1.02 -1.69
N LEU A 45 -5.90 -1.68 -0.63
CA LEU A 45 -5.59 -3.08 -0.40
C LEU A 45 -6.17 -3.99 -1.48
N SER A 46 -7.38 -3.70 -1.95
CA SER A 46 -7.99 -4.42 -3.06
C SER A 46 -7.11 -4.33 -4.32
N LEU A 47 -6.54 -3.16 -4.62
CA LEU A 47 -5.61 -2.98 -5.74
C LEU A 47 -4.33 -3.80 -5.59
N ILE A 48 -3.76 -3.85 -4.39
CA ILE A 48 -2.56 -4.63 -4.08
C ILE A 48 -2.86 -6.14 -4.17
N SER A 49 -3.97 -6.58 -3.59
CA SER A 49 -4.32 -8.00 -3.46
C SER A 49 -4.86 -8.61 -4.76
N SER A 50 -5.55 -7.80 -5.58
CA SER A 50 -6.12 -8.23 -6.88
C SER A 50 -5.07 -8.42 -7.98
N ARG A 51 -3.79 -8.08 -7.73
CA ARG A 51 -2.69 -8.12 -8.70
C ARG A 51 -3.02 -7.40 -10.02
N LEU A 52 -3.96 -6.45 -10.02
CA LEU A 52 -4.34 -5.67 -11.19
C LEU A 52 -3.23 -4.68 -11.59
N ALA A 53 -2.43 -4.25 -10.62
CA ALA A 53 -1.30 -3.36 -10.84
C ALA A 53 -0.04 -4.14 -11.28
N PRO A 54 0.73 -3.63 -12.26
CA PRO A 54 2.07 -4.15 -12.56
C PRO A 54 2.98 -4.08 -11.32
N LYS A 55 3.90 -5.03 -11.16
CA LYS A 55 4.83 -5.09 -10.02
C LYS A 55 5.68 -3.82 -9.86
N THR A 56 5.96 -3.12 -10.97
CA THR A 56 6.64 -1.81 -10.95
C THR A 56 5.86 -0.72 -10.24
N PHE A 57 4.53 -0.82 -10.21
CA PHE A 57 3.64 0.15 -9.57
C PHE A 57 3.36 -0.18 -8.09
N TRP A 58 3.66 -1.40 -7.65
CA TRP A 58 3.44 -1.81 -6.26
C TRP A 58 4.24 -0.96 -5.29
N MET A 59 5.48 -0.58 -5.64
CA MET A 59 6.29 0.29 -4.80
C MET A 59 5.63 1.67 -4.60
N THR A 60 5.04 2.23 -5.66
CA THR A 60 4.29 3.49 -5.61
C THR A 60 3.02 3.36 -4.76
N LEU A 61 2.24 2.28 -4.94
CA LEU A 61 1.06 2.00 -4.10
C LEU A 61 1.42 1.88 -2.61
N LEU A 62 2.54 1.22 -2.32
CA LEU A 62 3.03 1.07 -0.96
C LEU A 62 3.46 2.42 -0.38
N GLU A 63 4.14 3.27 -1.15
CA GLU A 63 4.46 4.64 -0.75
C GLU A 63 3.20 5.46 -0.43
N ASP A 64 2.14 5.33 -1.22
CA ASP A 64 0.85 5.98 -0.94
C ASP A 64 0.12 5.38 0.29
N ALA A 65 0.44 4.14 0.69
CA ALA A 65 -0.01 3.57 1.95
C ALA A 65 0.72 4.16 3.16
N LEU A 66 1.94 4.69 2.98
CA LEU A 66 2.75 5.25 4.07
C LEU A 66 2.06 6.39 4.84
N PRO A 67 1.43 7.40 4.21
CA PRO A 67 0.68 8.42 4.93
C PRO A 67 -0.49 7.81 5.71
N LEU A 68 -1.21 6.84 5.13
CA LEU A 68 -2.32 6.15 5.80
C LEU A 68 -1.88 5.39 7.06
N LEU A 69 -0.72 4.73 6.99
CA LEU A 69 -0.14 3.99 8.12
C LEU A 69 0.39 4.91 9.23
N ASN A 70 0.76 6.14 8.90
CA ASN A 70 1.26 7.13 9.85
C ASN A 70 0.14 7.96 10.51
N LEU A 71 -1.12 7.76 10.10
CA LEU A 71 -2.23 8.43 10.73
C LEU A 71 -2.34 8.05 12.22
N PRO A 72 -2.84 8.98 13.07
CA PRO A 72 -3.03 8.70 14.49
C PRO A 72 -4.13 7.65 14.73
N LYS A 73 -5.13 7.57 13.84
CA LYS A 73 -6.20 6.57 13.86
C LYS A 73 -5.75 5.30 13.12
N VAL A 74 -6.07 4.12 13.66
CA VAL A 74 -5.87 2.85 12.95
C VAL A 74 -6.89 2.74 11.82
N VAL A 75 -6.42 3.01 10.59
CA VAL A 75 -7.24 2.90 9.37
C VAL A 75 -7.08 1.52 8.72
N LEU A 76 -5.95 0.86 8.95
CA LEU A 76 -5.63 -0.47 8.43
C LEU A 76 -5.65 -1.48 9.58
N ASN A 77 -6.52 -2.48 9.48
CA ASN A 77 -6.61 -3.55 10.46
C ASN A 77 -5.40 -4.49 10.38
N VAL A 78 -5.32 -5.41 11.35
CA VAL A 78 -4.22 -6.40 11.46
C VAL A 78 -4.06 -7.21 10.17
N GLN A 79 -5.15 -7.75 9.61
CA GLN A 79 -5.12 -8.58 8.40
C GLN A 79 -4.68 -7.77 7.17
N GLN A 80 -5.19 -6.55 7.02
CA GLN A 80 -4.82 -5.64 5.94
C GLN A 80 -3.34 -5.26 6.02
N THR A 81 -2.82 -5.01 7.24
CA THR A 81 -1.40 -4.73 7.47
C THR A 81 -0.52 -5.91 7.08
N TYR A 82 -0.91 -7.14 7.43
CA TYR A 82 -0.19 -8.35 7.04
C TYR A 82 -0.15 -8.56 5.52
N ALA A 83 -1.25 -8.29 4.83
CA ALA A 83 -1.29 -8.40 3.36
C ALA A 83 -0.31 -7.43 2.70
N ILE A 84 -0.19 -6.20 3.21
CA ILE A 84 0.78 -5.21 2.73
C ILE A 84 2.22 -5.65 3.04
N MET A 85 2.48 -6.17 4.24
CA MET A 85 3.80 -6.73 4.60
C MET A 85 4.21 -7.88 3.67
N HIS A 86 3.28 -8.78 3.34
CA HIS A 86 3.54 -9.87 2.42
C HIS A 86 3.85 -9.36 1.00
N CYS A 87 3.13 -8.36 0.52
CA CYS A 87 3.38 -7.75 -0.78
C CYS A 87 4.78 -7.11 -0.85
N LEU A 88 5.18 -6.38 0.20
CA LEU A 88 6.52 -5.78 0.29
C LEU A 88 7.62 -6.85 0.25
N ASP A 89 7.43 -7.95 0.97
CA ASP A 89 8.40 -9.04 1.02
C ASP A 89 8.48 -9.81 -0.32
N GLU A 90 7.35 -9.99 -1.01
CA GLU A 90 7.32 -10.54 -2.38
C GLU A 90 8.13 -9.65 -3.33
N LEU A 91 7.98 -8.32 -3.24
CA LEU A 91 8.71 -7.37 -4.08
C LEU A 91 10.23 -7.40 -3.83
N GLN A 92 10.64 -7.55 -2.57
CA GLN A 92 12.07 -7.67 -2.20
C GLN A 92 12.69 -8.98 -2.67
N ARG A 93 11.94 -10.09 -2.60
CA ARG A 93 12.38 -11.39 -3.13
C ARG A 93 12.50 -11.35 -4.65
N ASP A 94 11.50 -10.83 -5.34
CA ASP A 94 11.49 -10.73 -6.82
C ASP A 94 12.61 -9.84 -7.37
N GLY A 95 12.91 -8.71 -6.71
CA GLY A 95 14.04 -7.86 -7.09
C GLY A 95 15.38 -8.61 -7.03
N THR A 96 15.54 -9.44 -6.00
CA THR A 96 16.73 -10.29 -5.84
C THR A 96 16.80 -11.39 -6.90
N SER A 97 15.67 -11.99 -7.28
CA SER A 97 15.62 -13.09 -8.26
C SER A 97 15.80 -12.65 -9.71
N ASN A 98 15.38 -11.43 -10.08
CA ASN A 98 15.50 -10.92 -11.45
C ASN A 98 16.85 -10.24 -11.74
N GLY A 99 17.83 -10.30 -10.82
CA GLY A 99 19.12 -9.62 -10.94
C GLY A 99 19.01 -8.08 -10.93
N LYS A 100 17.84 -7.55 -10.60
CA LYS A 100 17.58 -6.12 -10.48
C LYS A 100 17.66 -5.75 -9.00
N THR A 101 18.87 -5.49 -8.52
CA THR A 101 19.10 -4.95 -7.18
C THR A 101 18.24 -3.71 -7.01
N LEU A 102 17.37 -3.72 -5.99
CA LEU A 102 16.61 -2.53 -5.60
C LEU A 102 17.61 -1.38 -5.40
N SER A 103 17.32 -0.22 -5.98
CA SER A 103 18.16 0.96 -5.76
C SER A 103 18.24 1.28 -4.27
N ASP A 104 19.31 1.94 -3.83
CA ASP A 104 19.45 2.37 -2.44
C ASP A 104 18.24 3.18 -1.97
N ALA A 105 17.64 3.97 -2.87
CA ALA A 105 16.41 4.72 -2.61
C ALA A 105 15.20 3.81 -2.39
N GLU A 106 14.99 2.77 -3.20
CA GLU A 106 13.90 1.80 -3.02
C GLU A 106 14.08 0.98 -1.74
N MET A 107 15.31 0.65 -1.38
CA MET A 107 15.63 -0.05 -0.15
C MET A 107 15.36 0.81 1.09
N GLU A 108 15.71 2.11 1.07
CA GLU A 108 15.34 3.05 2.14
C GLU A 108 13.82 3.21 2.27
N LYS A 109 13.11 3.33 1.15
CA LYS A 109 11.64 3.38 1.15
C LYS A 109 11.02 2.11 1.74
N ALA A 110 11.54 0.93 1.40
CA ALA A 110 11.10 -0.34 1.95
C ALA A 110 11.34 -0.42 3.47
N LYS A 111 12.45 0.12 3.98
CA LYS A 111 12.70 0.23 5.43
C LYS A 111 11.67 1.12 6.11
N LEU A 112 11.36 2.28 5.55
CA LEU A 112 10.34 3.19 6.09
C LEU A 112 8.95 2.53 6.15
N LEU A 113 8.59 1.80 5.09
CA LEU A 113 7.35 1.03 5.03
C LEU A 113 7.28 -0.04 6.12
N ARG A 114 8.35 -0.82 6.31
CA ARG A 114 8.41 -1.83 7.39
C ARG A 114 8.19 -1.20 8.76
N VAL A 115 8.80 -0.05 9.02
CA VAL A 115 8.63 0.66 10.31
C VAL A 115 7.19 1.13 10.47
N ALA A 116 6.59 1.74 9.46
CA ALA A 116 5.21 2.22 9.50
C ALA A 116 4.22 1.06 9.68
N LEU A 117 4.41 -0.04 8.95
CA LEU A 117 3.59 -1.26 9.07
C LEU A 117 3.67 -1.87 10.46
N THR A 118 4.87 -1.96 11.04
CA THR A 118 5.06 -2.50 12.40
C THR A 118 4.37 -1.63 13.45
N LYS A 119 4.43 -0.29 13.29
CA LYS A 119 3.72 0.66 14.17
C LYS A 119 2.21 0.57 14.01
N ASN A 120 1.70 0.49 12.78
CA ASN A 120 0.28 0.31 12.55
C ASN A 120 -0.21 -1.02 13.12
N LEU A 121 0.56 -2.10 12.93
CA LEU A 121 0.26 -3.42 13.47
C LEU A 121 0.18 -3.40 14.99
N SER A 122 1.14 -2.78 15.67
CA SER A 122 1.12 -2.70 17.14
C SER A 122 -0.09 -1.93 17.63
N ARG A 123 -0.45 -0.81 17.00
CA ARG A 123 -1.67 -0.04 17.32
C ARG A 123 -2.94 -0.84 17.05
N ALA A 124 -3.04 -1.47 15.88
CA ALA A 124 -4.19 -2.29 15.50
C ALA A 124 -4.39 -3.49 16.43
N ILE A 125 -3.30 -4.11 16.91
CA ILE A 125 -3.34 -5.19 17.90
C ILE A 125 -3.78 -4.65 19.27
N ILE A 126 -3.29 -3.48 19.70
CA ILE A 126 -3.71 -2.87 20.97
C ILE A 126 -5.19 -2.52 20.92
N GLU A 127 -5.65 -1.91 19.84
CA GLU A 127 -7.04 -1.48 19.66
C GLU A 127 -7.99 -2.68 19.48
N GLY A 128 -7.58 -3.70 18.71
CA GLY A 128 -8.34 -4.95 18.56
C GLY A 128 -8.26 -5.89 19.77
N GLY A 129 -7.18 -5.82 20.56
CA GLY A 129 -6.95 -6.59 21.78
C GLY A 129 -7.58 -5.96 23.02
N SER A 130 -7.88 -4.66 22.99
CA SER A 130 -8.57 -3.96 24.09
C SER A 130 -10.04 -4.35 24.25
N ILE A 131 -10.59 -5.21 23.37
CA ILE A 131 -11.94 -5.79 23.50
C ILE A 131 -11.84 -7.30 23.68
N ARG A 132 -11.19 -7.80 24.74
CA ARG A 132 -11.52 -9.09 25.40
C ARG A 132 -11.15 -9.06 26.89
N VAL A 133 -11.69 -8.12 27.64
CA VAL A 133 -11.90 -8.30 29.09
C VAL A 133 -13.36 -7.99 29.37
N GLY A 134 -14.14 -9.03 29.68
CA GLY A 134 -15.48 -8.89 30.25
C GLY A 134 -16.63 -9.23 29.30
N SER A 135 -17.01 -10.51 29.28
CA SER A 135 -18.38 -10.99 29.54
C SER A 135 -18.35 -12.50 29.72
#